data_AF-A0A1C5NSJ2-F1
#
_entry.id   AF-A0A1C5NSJ2-F1
#
_cell.length_a   1.000
_cell.length_b   1.000
_cell.length_c   1.000
_cell.angle_alpha   90.00
_cell.angle_beta   90.00
_cell.angle_gamma   90.00
#
_symmetry.space_group_name_H-M   'P 1'
#
loop_
_entity.id
_entity.type
_entity.pdbx_description
1 polymer ?
#
loop_
_entity_poly.entity_id
_entity_poly.type
_entity_poly.pdbx_seq_one_letter_code
_entity_poly.pdbx_strand_id
1 'polypeptide(L)'
;MNTVEILEQLQHDARKDDVLRKTLLDTQTAVDPLREFCSICRRLGYELYEMEVVNAGEEFYASMRRSTNGGGENSPLLDGEDDFYELFMAGLK
;
A
#
# COMPACT_ATOMS: atom_id res chain seq x y z
N MET A 1 -12.10 -4.76 8.46
CA MET A 1 -10.65 -4.82 8.31
C MET A 1 -10.16 -3.41 8.08
N ASN A 2 -9.05 -3.00 8.68
CA ASN A 2 -8.42 -1.72 8.35
C ASN A 2 -7.62 -1.83 7.04
N THR A 3 -7.15 -0.70 6.51
CA THR A 3 -6.38 -0.62 5.26
C THR A 3 -5.21 -1.61 5.22
N VAL A 4 -4.44 -1.71 6.30
CA VAL A 4 -3.26 -2.58 6.38
C VAL A 4 -3.66 -4.05 6.32
N GLU A 5 -4.67 -4.44 7.09
CA GLU A 5 -5.20 -5.81 7.08
C GLU A 5 -5.74 -6.20 5.69
N ILE A 6 -6.39 -5.26 4.99
CA ILE A 6 -6.88 -5.47 3.62
C ILE A 6 -5.70 -5.70 2.67
N LEU A 7 -4.67 -4.86 2.73
CA LEU A 7 -3.48 -4.98 1.88
C LEU A 7 -2.73 -6.29 2.14
N GLU A 8 -2.58 -6.70 3.40
CA GLU A 8 -1.95 -7.97 3.77
C GLU A 8 -2.73 -9.18 3.24
N GLN A 9 -4.06 -9.17 3.43
CA GLN A 9 -4.92 -10.24 2.94
C GLN A 9 -4.90 -10.31 1.41
N LEU A 10 -5.02 -9.16 0.73
CA LEU A 10 -4.97 -9.09 -0.73
C LEU A 10 -3.62 -9.58 -1.27
N GLN A 11 -2.51 -9.24 -0.60
CA GLN A 11 -1.19 -9.72 -1.00
C GLN A 11 -1.07 -11.24 -0.81
N HIS A 12 -1.62 -11.77 0.28
CA HIS A 12 -1.67 -13.21 0.54
C HIS A 12 -2.48 -13.96 -0.52
N ASP A 13 -3.63 -13.42 -0.90
CA ASP A 13 -4.50 -14.01 -1.92
C ASP A 13 -3.85 -13.94 -3.31
N ALA A 14 -3.27 -12.80 -3.67
CA ALA A 14 -2.53 -12.62 -4.93
C ALA A 14 -1.31 -13.53 -5.04
N ARG A 15 -0.66 -13.93 -3.94
CA ARG A 15 0.44 -14.91 -3.99
C ARG A 15 -0.01 -16.33 -4.35
N LYS A 16 -1.29 -16.63 -4.19
CA LYS A 16 -1.89 -17.94 -4.46
C LYS A 16 -2.66 -17.99 -5.78
N ASP A 17 -3.04 -16.84 -6.31
CA ASP A 17 -3.79 -16.68 -7.54
C ASP A 17 -3.01 -15.80 -8.53
N ASP A 18 -2.39 -16.45 -9.53
CA ASP A 18 -1.60 -15.77 -10.56
C ASP A 18 -2.43 -14.81 -11.42
N VAL A 19 -3.73 -15.07 -11.60
CA VAL A 19 -4.63 -14.18 -12.35
C VAL A 19 -4.87 -12.91 -11.55
N LEU A 20 -5.16 -13.05 -10.26
CA LEU A 20 -5.28 -11.91 -9.35
C LEU A 20 -3.97 -11.13 -9.28
N ARG A 21 -2.83 -11.81 -9.09
CA ARG A 21 -1.50 -11.17 -9.05
C ARG A 21 -1.24 -10.33 -10.28
N LYS A 22 -1.45 -10.93 -11.46
CA LYS A 22 -1.23 -10.25 -12.74
C LYS A 22 -2.19 -9.07 -12.91
N THR A 23 -3.46 -9.25 -12.55
CA THR A 23 -4.46 -8.17 -12.62
C THR A 23 -4.07 -6.97 -11.78
N LEU A 24 -3.57 -7.19 -10.56
CA LEU A 24 -3.11 -6.11 -9.69
C LEU A 24 -1.83 -5.45 -10.22
N LEU A 25 -0.84 -6.24 -10.65
CA LEU A 25 0.42 -5.71 -11.23
C LEU A 25 0.17 -4.91 -12.52
N ASP A 26 -0.77 -5.33 -13.37
CA ASP A 26 -1.08 -4.65 -14.63
C ASP A 26 -1.64 -3.23 -14.39
N THR A 27 -2.17 -2.91 -13.20
CA THR A 27 -2.61 -1.54 -12.83
C THR A 27 -1.48 -0.51 -12.83
N GLN A 28 -0.21 -0.94 -12.67
CA GLN A 28 0.96 -0.06 -12.75
C GLN A 28 1.11 0.61 -14.12
N THR A 29 0.42 0.10 -15.16
CA THR A 29 0.43 0.66 -16.52
C THR A 29 -0.65 1.72 -16.75
N ALA A 30 -1.55 1.94 -15.79
CA ALA A 30 -2.62 2.92 -15.89
C ALA A 30 -2.10 4.36 -15.75
N VAL A 31 -2.90 5.33 -16.20
CA VAL A 31 -2.61 6.76 -16.02
C VAL A 31 -2.59 7.15 -14.53
N ASP A 32 -3.44 6.50 -13.74
CA ASP A 32 -3.54 6.67 -12.28
C ASP A 32 -3.51 5.28 -11.62
N PRO A 33 -2.30 4.75 -11.32
CA PRO A 33 -2.13 3.37 -10.86
C PRO A 33 -2.82 3.06 -9.53
N LEU A 34 -2.71 3.96 -8.55
CA LEU A 34 -3.35 3.78 -7.24
C LEU A 34 -4.87 3.74 -7.36
N ARG A 35 -5.44 4.65 -8.16
CA ARG A 35 -6.88 4.67 -8.40
C ARG A 35 -7.38 3.42 -9.10
N GLU A 36 -6.68 2.94 -10.13
CA GLU A 36 -7.07 1.72 -10.83
C GLU A 36 -6.95 0.50 -9.91
N PHE A 37 -5.89 0.43 -9.10
CA PHE A 37 -5.73 -0.57 -8.06
C PHE A 37 -6.89 -0.58 -7.05
N CYS A 38 -7.22 0.55 -6.44
CA CYS A 38 -8.33 0.67 -5.48
C CYS A 38 -9.69 0.38 -6.16
N SER A 39 -9.86 0.74 -7.44
CA SER A 39 -11.04 0.37 -8.24
C SER A 39 -11.17 -1.15 -8.39
N ILE A 40 -10.09 -1.85 -8.73
CA ILE A 40 -10.08 -3.32 -8.84
C ILE A 40 -10.33 -3.97 -7.47
N CYS A 41 -9.67 -3.51 -6.41
CA CYS A 41 -9.88 -4.02 -5.05
C CYS A 41 -11.35 -3.96 -4.64
N ARG A 42 -12.02 -2.83 -4.90
CA ARG A 42 -13.46 -2.66 -4.62
C ARG A 42 -14.34 -3.60 -5.44
N ARG A 43 -14.00 -3.86 -6.71
CA ARG A 43 -14.72 -4.85 -7.54
C ARG A 43 -14.57 -6.28 -7.00
N LEU A 44 -13.47 -6.57 -6.31
CA LEU A 44 -13.21 -7.86 -5.66
C LEU A 44 -13.83 -7.95 -4.25
N GLY A 45 -14.47 -6.88 -3.77
CA GLY A 45 -15.12 -6.83 -2.45
C GLY A 45 -14.26 -6.28 -1.33
N TYR A 46 -13.05 -5.78 -1.61
CA TYR A 46 -12.22 -5.08 -0.64
C TYR A 46 -12.55 -3.59 -0.65
N GLU A 47 -13.16 -3.09 0.43
CA GLU A 47 -13.42 -1.65 0.60
C GLU A 47 -12.10 -0.92 0.88
N LEU A 48 -11.41 -0.54 -0.20
CA LEU A 48 -10.12 0.15 -0.15
C LEU A 48 -10.19 1.42 -1.01
N TYR A 49 -9.87 2.56 -0.42
CA TYR A 49 -9.87 3.86 -1.09
C TYR A 49 -8.47 4.50 -1.09
N GLU A 50 -8.20 5.31 -2.11
CA GLU A 50 -6.90 5.90 -2.39
C GLU A 50 -6.38 6.71 -1.19
N MET A 51 -7.23 7.57 -0.63
CA MET A 51 -6.89 8.39 0.55
C MET A 51 -6.58 7.54 1.79
N GLU A 52 -7.22 6.38 1.95
CA GLU A 52 -6.98 5.51 3.10
C GLU A 52 -5.64 4.79 3.00
N VAL A 53 -5.24 4.41 1.79
CA VAL A 53 -3.92 3.81 1.51
C VAL A 53 -2.81 4.82 1.80
N VAL A 54 -2.96 6.06 1.32
CA VAL A 54 -2.01 7.15 1.57
C VAL A 54 -1.92 7.45 3.07
N ASN A 55 -3.05 7.68 3.73
CA ASN A 55 -3.06 8.00 5.15
C ASN A 55 -2.47 6.88 6.02
N ALA A 56 -2.73 5.62 5.68
CA ALA A 56 -2.19 4.48 6.44
C ALA A 56 -0.64 4.45 6.40
N GLY A 57 -0.06 4.77 5.25
CA GLY A 57 1.39 4.90 5.10
C GLY A 57 1.98 6.06 5.89
N GLU A 58 1.34 7.24 5.80
CA GLU A 58 1.74 8.43 6.57
C GLU A 58 1.65 8.20 8.09
N GLU A 59 0.57 7.55 8.57
CA GLU A 59 0.38 7.23 9.99
C GLU A 59 1.43 6.26 10.51
N PHE A 60 1.75 5.22 9.73
CA PHE A 60 2.80 4.26 10.07
C PHE A 60 4.16 4.96 10.17
N TYR A 61 4.49 5.79 9.19
CA TYR A 61 5.72 6.57 9.17
C TYR A 61 5.83 7.54 10.35
N ALA A 62 4.77 8.31 10.61
CA ALA A 62 4.71 9.26 11.71
C ALA A 62 4.86 8.58 13.09
N SER A 63 4.30 7.38 13.24
CA SER A 63 4.46 6.57 14.46
C SER A 63 5.91 6.12 14.66
N MET A 64 6.60 5.72 13.58
CA MET A 64 8.00 5.31 13.61
C MET A 64 8.93 6.47 13.97
N ARG A 65 8.67 7.68 13.45
CA ARG A 65 9.41 8.92 13.77
C ARG A 65 9.18 9.42 15.20
N ARG A 66 8.00 9.18 15.79
CA ARG A 66 7.70 9.58 17.19
C ARG A 66 8.32 8.67 18.24
N SER A 67 8.82 7.50 17.87
CA SER A 67 9.39 6.51 18.78
C SER A 67 10.90 6.69 19.04
N THR A 68 11.42 7.91 18.96
CA THR A 68 12.76 8.25 19.45
C THR A 68 12.69 9.40 20.42
N ASN A 69 13.05 9.09 21.66
CA ASN A 69 13.11 10.01 22.78
C ASN A 69 14.24 11.03 22.52
N GLY A 70 13.90 12.14 21.88
CA GLY A 70 14.75 13.34 21.80
C GLY A 70 15.51 13.51 20.49
N GLY A 71 15.12 14.56 19.75
CA GLY A 71 15.95 15.26 18.76
C GLY A 71 16.29 14.47 17.51
N GLY A 72 15.54 14.68 16.43
CA GLY A 72 15.81 13.96 15.17
C GLY A 72 15.15 14.58 13.95
N GLU A 73 15.36 15.87 13.71
CA GLU A 73 15.00 16.54 12.44
C GLU A 73 15.77 16.01 11.22
N ASN A 74 16.49 14.87 11.32
CA ASN A 74 17.43 14.39 10.31
C ASN A 74 17.37 12.87 10.01
N SER A 75 16.25 12.17 10.24
CA SER A 75 16.14 10.86 9.57
C SER A 75 15.97 11.14 8.07
N PRO A 76 16.82 10.57 7.19
CA PRO A 76 16.65 10.73 5.74
C PRO A 76 15.26 10.20 5.37
N LEU A 77 14.50 10.95 4.55
CA LEU A 77 13.40 10.35 3.80
C LEU A 77 14.05 9.26 2.93
N LEU A 78 13.82 7.99 3.26
CA LEU A 78 13.98 6.93 2.27
C LEU A 78 12.73 7.03 1.39
N ASP A 79 12.92 7.45 0.14
CA ASP A 79 11.84 7.57 -0.86
C ASP A 79 11.02 6.26 -0.88
N GLY A 80 9.73 6.35 -0.55
CA GLY A 80 8.75 5.26 -0.71
C GLY A 80 8.50 4.36 0.51
N GLU A 81 9.11 4.59 1.67
CA GLU A 81 8.77 3.80 2.89
C GLU A 81 7.41 4.17 3.51
N ASP A 82 6.88 5.34 3.17
CA ASP A 82 5.54 5.81 3.51
C ASP A 82 4.49 5.49 2.44
N ASP A 83 4.89 4.93 1.30
CA ASP A 83 3.98 4.56 0.22
C ASP A 83 3.60 3.07 0.31
N PHE A 84 2.50 2.80 1.00
CA PHE A 84 1.97 1.44 1.13
C PHE A 84 1.54 0.81 -0.20
N TYR A 85 1.21 1.61 -1.22
CA TYR A 85 0.91 1.09 -2.54
C TYR A 85 2.18 0.57 -3.22
N GLU A 86 3.27 1.34 -3.20
CA GLU A 86 4.54 0.91 -3.76
C GLU A 86 5.12 -0.30 -3.02
N LEU A 87 5.05 -0.31 -1.69
CA LEU A 87 5.44 -1.47 -0.88
C LEU A 87 4.61 -2.72 -1.21
N PHE A 88 3.30 -2.56 -1.37
CA PHE A 88 2.42 -3.65 -1.78
C PHE A 88 2.84 -4.22 -3.14
N MET A 89 3.06 -3.35 -4.13
CA MET A 89 3.45 -3.74 -5.49
C MET A 89 4.83 -4.40 -5.53
N ALA A 90 5.79 -3.91 -4.75
CA ALA A 90 7.10 -4.54 -4.60
C ALA A 90 6.99 -5.96 -4.05
N GLY A 91 6.08 -6.21 -3.10
CA GLY A 91 5.86 -7.52 -2.51
C GLY A 91 5.11 -8.54 -3.40
N LEU A 92 4.63 -8.11 -4.57
CA LEU A 92 3.98 -8.95 -5.59
C LEU A 92 4.89 -9.29 -6.79
N LYS A 93 6.01 -8.58 -6.94
CA LYS A 93 7.03 -8.84 -7.97
C LYS A 93 7.91 -10.01 -7.57
#